data_AF-A0A1W9Z3G5-F1
#
_entry.id   AF-A0A1W9Z3G5-F1
#
_cell.length_a   1.000
_cell.length_b   1.000
_cell.length_c   1.000
_cell.angle_alpha   90.00
_cell.angle_beta   90.00
_cell.angle_gamma   90.00
#
_symmetry.space_group_name_H-M   'P 1'
#
loop_
_entity.id
_entity.type
_entity.pdbx_description
1 polymer ?
#
loop_
_entity_poly.entity_id
_entity_poly.type
_entity_poly.pdbx_seq_one_letter_code
_entity_poly.pdbx_strand_id
1 'polypeptide(L)'
;MATAKATTARDVTAELAYLTRALKAPTLRESVARLAERARAENWTHEEYLAACLQREVSARESHGGEGRIRAARFPARKSLEEFDFDHARGLKRDTIAHLGTLDFVTARDNVVFLGPPGTGKTHLAIGLALRACQAGHRVLFATAAEWVARLA
;
A
#
# COMPACT_ATOMS: atom_id res chain seq x y z
N MET A 1 23.16 53.63 -20.04
CA MET A 1 21.68 53.58 -19.92
C MET A 1 21.21 52.59 -20.97
N ALA A 2 21.13 51.28 -20.69
CA ALA A 2 19.95 50.63 -20.12
C ALA A 2 20.37 49.36 -19.36
N THR A 3 19.87 49.23 -18.13
CA THR A 3 20.07 48.10 -17.22
C THR A 3 19.25 46.89 -17.68
N ALA A 4 19.92 45.78 -18.00
CA ALA A 4 19.27 44.49 -18.20
C ALA A 4 18.64 44.04 -16.88
N LYS A 5 17.32 43.89 -16.90
CA LYS A 5 16.48 43.52 -15.76
C LYS A 5 16.91 42.13 -15.26
N ALA A 6 17.40 42.05 -14.04
CA ALA A 6 17.68 40.77 -13.38
C ALA A 6 16.38 39.95 -13.31
N THR A 7 16.30 38.87 -14.08
CA THR A 7 15.29 37.84 -13.91
C THR A 7 15.44 37.34 -12.48
N THR A 8 14.45 37.61 -11.63
CA THR A 8 14.33 37.05 -10.28
C THR A 8 14.60 35.56 -10.35
N ALA A 9 15.73 35.12 -9.81
CA ALA A 9 16.10 33.71 -9.79
C ALA A 9 14.98 32.94 -9.08
N ARG A 10 14.23 32.12 -9.82
CA ARG A 10 13.22 31.25 -9.23
C ARG A 10 13.95 30.31 -8.26
N ASP A 11 13.53 30.30 -7.01
CA ASP A 11 13.96 29.29 -6.05
C ASP A 11 13.26 27.97 -6.37
N VAL A 12 13.84 27.23 -7.32
CA VAL A 12 13.35 25.92 -7.77
C VAL A 12 13.27 24.93 -6.60
N THR A 13 14.14 25.07 -5.60
CA THR A 13 14.15 24.19 -4.42
C THR A 13 12.91 24.41 -3.56
N ALA A 14 12.58 25.67 -3.26
CA ALA A 14 11.36 26.00 -2.54
C ALA A 14 10.10 25.60 -3.31
N GLU A 15 10.10 25.79 -4.63
CA GLU A 15 9.00 25.39 -5.51
C GLU A 15 8.80 23.87 -5.50
N LEU A 16 9.87 23.08 -5.65
CA LEU A 16 9.82 21.62 -5.55
C LEU A 16 9.34 21.16 -4.17
N ALA A 17 9.77 21.80 -3.09
CA ALA A 17 9.32 21.47 -1.73
C ALA A 17 7.81 21.73 -1.55
N TYR A 18 7.30 22.83 -2.10
CA TYR A 18 5.88 23.15 -2.11
C TYR A 18 5.06 22.17 -2.96
N LEU A 19 5.44 21.95 -4.23
CA LEU A 19 4.73 21.08 -5.16
C LEU A 19 4.66 19.64 -4.65
N THR A 20 5.77 19.11 -4.14
CA THR A 20 5.80 17.78 -3.50
C THR A 20 4.91 17.71 -2.26
N ARG A 21 4.69 18.82 -1.53
CA ARG A 21 3.73 18.87 -0.40
C ARG A 21 2.32 18.75 -0.90
N ALA A 22 1.96 19.59 -1.88
CA ALA A 22 0.62 19.68 -2.42
C ALA A 22 0.18 18.35 -3.04
N LEU A 23 1.10 17.67 -3.73
CA LEU A 23 0.87 16.35 -4.34
C LEU A 23 0.96 15.18 -3.36
N LYS A 24 1.25 15.44 -2.07
CA LYS A 24 1.50 14.42 -1.03
C LYS A 24 2.54 13.39 -1.50
N ALA A 25 3.67 13.87 -2.02
CA ALA A 25 4.76 13.05 -2.53
C ALA A 25 6.02 13.15 -1.63
N PRO A 26 5.97 12.61 -0.39
CA PRO A 26 7.04 12.77 0.59
C PRO A 26 8.34 12.09 0.17
N THR A 27 8.28 10.90 -0.43
CA THR A 27 9.49 10.18 -0.84
C THR A 27 10.15 10.87 -2.02
N LEU A 28 9.36 11.42 -2.95
CA LEU A 28 9.91 12.27 -4.01
C LEU A 28 10.62 13.49 -3.43
N ARG A 29 10.02 14.21 -2.46
CA ARG A 29 10.68 15.35 -1.82
C ARG A 29 12.06 15.01 -1.27
N GLU A 30 12.17 13.88 -0.57
CA GLU A 30 13.43 13.45 0.06
C GLU A 30 14.47 13.01 -0.96
N SER A 31 14.04 12.50 -2.12
CA SER A 31 14.93 11.88 -3.10
C SER A 31 15.24 12.73 -4.34
N VAL A 32 14.48 13.81 -4.59
CA VAL A 32 14.57 14.64 -5.80
C VAL A 32 15.98 15.19 -6.05
N ALA A 33 16.64 15.72 -5.01
CA ALA A 33 17.99 16.27 -5.14
C ALA A 33 19.01 15.19 -5.55
N ARG A 34 18.96 14.01 -4.90
CA ARG A 34 19.83 12.88 -5.20
C ARG A 34 19.56 12.32 -6.61
N LEU A 35 18.30 12.26 -7.03
CA LEU A 35 17.94 11.82 -8.38
C LEU A 35 18.40 12.82 -9.45
N ALA A 36 18.38 14.13 -9.15
CA ALA A 36 18.87 15.15 -10.05
C ALA A 36 20.39 15.06 -10.25
N GLU A 37 21.16 14.85 -9.17
CA GLU A 37 22.61 14.62 -9.30
C GLU A 37 22.92 13.38 -10.14
N ARG A 38 22.17 12.29 -9.91
CA ARG A 38 22.32 11.05 -10.68
C ARG A 38 21.99 11.25 -12.16
N ALA A 39 20.90 11.95 -12.47
CA ALA A 39 20.50 12.26 -13.83
C ALA A 39 21.58 13.04 -14.59
N ARG A 40 22.25 13.99 -13.93
CA ARG A 40 23.37 14.72 -14.52
C ARG A 40 24.59 13.84 -14.75
N ALA A 41 24.93 12.98 -13.78
CA ALA A 41 26.09 12.10 -13.88
C ALA A 41 25.91 11.04 -14.98
N GLU A 42 24.68 10.52 -15.15
CA GLU A 42 24.36 9.46 -16.10
C GLU A 42 23.79 9.99 -17.44
N ASN A 43 23.76 11.32 -17.64
CA ASN A 43 23.20 11.98 -18.83
C ASN A 43 21.77 11.54 -19.18
N TRP A 44 20.90 11.42 -18.17
CA TRP A 44 19.50 11.10 -18.38
C TRP A 44 18.77 12.22 -19.14
N THR A 45 17.84 11.80 -19.99
CA THR A 45 16.82 12.67 -20.57
C THR A 45 15.88 13.22 -19.48
N HIS A 46 15.14 14.28 -19.80
CA HIS A 46 14.16 14.87 -18.87
C HIS A 46 13.06 13.86 -18.52
N GLU A 47 12.67 13.04 -19.49
CA GLU A 47 11.70 11.97 -19.38
C GLU A 47 12.18 10.86 -18.42
N GLU A 48 13.44 10.42 -18.54
CA GLU A 48 14.03 9.42 -17.64
C GLU A 48 14.12 9.91 -16.19
N TYR A 49 14.53 11.16 -16.01
CA TYR A 49 14.54 11.78 -14.68
C TYR A 49 13.14 11.87 -14.06
N LEU A 50 12.14 12.31 -14.84
CA LEU A 50 10.76 12.38 -14.37
C LEU A 50 10.21 10.98 -14.04
N ALA A 51 10.47 10.00 -14.90
CA ALA A 51 10.07 8.62 -14.67
C ALA A 51 10.68 8.06 -13.38
N ALA A 52 11.98 8.27 -13.14
CA ALA A 52 12.66 7.82 -11.92
C ALA A 52 12.08 8.48 -10.65
N CYS A 53 11.79 9.78 -10.73
CA CYS A 53 11.13 10.53 -9.65
C CYS A 53 9.76 9.93 -9.30
N LEU A 54 8.91 9.72 -10.30
CA LEU A 54 7.56 9.19 -10.11
C LEU A 54 7.60 7.73 -9.64
N GLN A 55 8.45 6.89 -10.25
CA GLN A 55 8.61 5.49 -9.87
C GLN A 55 8.98 5.34 -8.40
N ARG A 56 9.88 6.17 -7.89
CA ARG A 56 10.30 6.15 -6.49
C ARG A 56 9.14 6.43 -5.54
N GLU A 57 8.29 7.40 -5.87
CA GLU A 57 7.10 7.74 -5.08
C GLU A 57 6.03 6.65 -5.17
N VAL A 58 5.79 6.09 -6.36
CA VAL A 58 4.83 4.99 -6.57
C VAL A 58 5.24 3.77 -5.73
N SER A 59 6.49 3.32 -5.85
CA SER A 59 6.98 2.18 -5.08
C SER A 59 6.94 2.42 -3.58
N ALA A 60 7.15 3.66 -3.12
CA ALA A 60 6.97 4.01 -1.72
C ALA A 60 5.49 4.00 -1.29
N ARG A 61 4.56 4.46 -2.13
CA ARG A 61 3.12 4.39 -1.83
C ARG A 61 2.60 2.97 -1.80
N GLU A 62 3.09 2.12 -2.68
CA GLU A 62 2.76 0.69 -2.69
C GLU A 62 3.25 0.01 -1.42
N SER A 63 4.49 0.28 -0.99
CA SER A 63 5.06 -0.30 0.22
C SER A 63 4.44 0.25 1.51
N HIS A 64 4.34 1.58 1.66
CA HIS A 64 3.81 2.21 2.87
C HIS A 64 2.28 2.16 2.94
N GLY A 65 1.60 2.21 1.79
CA GLY A 65 0.15 2.13 1.72
C GLY A 65 -0.38 0.83 2.29
N GLY A 66 0.33 -0.28 2.05
CA GLY A 66 0.01 -1.57 2.64
C GLY A 66 0.02 -1.54 4.16
N GLU A 67 1.15 -1.15 4.74
CA GLU A 67 1.32 -1.12 6.19
C GLU A 67 0.39 -0.11 6.87
N GLY A 68 0.14 1.05 6.24
CA GLY A 68 -0.83 2.02 6.72
C GLY A 68 -2.26 1.46 6.78
N ARG A 69 -2.68 0.72 5.75
CA ARG A 69 -3.98 0.03 5.72
C ARG A 69 -4.06 -1.08 6.77
N ILE A 70 -2.99 -1.85 6.95
CA ILE A 70 -2.89 -2.90 8.00
C ILE A 70 -3.08 -2.27 9.38
N ARG A 71 -2.39 -1.16 9.67
CA ARG A 71 -2.52 -0.44 10.94
C ARG A 71 -3.93 0.12 11.15
N ALA A 72 -4.55 0.65 10.11
CA ALA A 72 -5.90 1.21 10.15
C ALA A 72 -6.98 0.14 10.42
N ALA A 73 -6.77 -1.09 9.93
CA ALA A 73 -7.72 -2.19 10.10
C ALA A 73 -7.77 -2.77 11.54
N ARG A 74 -6.76 -2.48 12.38
CA ARG A 74 -6.71 -2.87 13.81
C ARG A 74 -6.95 -4.37 14.06
N PHE A 75 -6.29 -5.22 13.29
CA PHE A 75 -6.36 -6.67 13.49
C PHE A 75 -5.90 -7.05 14.92
N PRO A 76 -6.52 -8.06 15.55
CA PRO A 76 -6.12 -8.53 16.89
C PRO A 76 -4.73 -9.18 16.89
N ALA A 77 -4.28 -9.70 15.75
CA ALA A 77 -2.94 -10.22 15.52
C ALA A 77 -2.57 -10.06 14.04
N ARG A 78 -1.27 -10.10 13.73
CA ARG A 78 -0.77 -10.25 12.36
C ARG A 78 -0.56 -11.73 12.10
N LYS A 79 -1.32 -12.30 11.17
CA LYS A 79 -1.30 -13.72 10.81
C LYS A 79 -1.35 -13.85 9.30
N SER A 80 -0.23 -14.20 8.68
CA SER A 80 -0.15 -14.31 7.22
C SER A 80 -0.73 -15.64 6.73
N LEU A 81 -1.07 -15.76 5.44
CA LEU A 81 -1.53 -17.05 4.91
C LEU A 81 -0.40 -18.09 4.91
N GLU A 82 0.85 -17.64 4.82
CA GLU A 82 2.05 -18.48 4.81
C GLU A 82 2.32 -19.12 6.18
N GLU A 83 1.89 -18.44 7.26
CA GLU A 83 1.99 -18.94 8.64
C GLU A 83 0.88 -19.95 9.00
N PHE A 84 -0.08 -20.22 8.11
CA PHE A 84 -1.20 -21.09 8.40
C PHE A 84 -0.78 -22.57 8.34
N ASP A 85 -1.00 -23.29 9.45
CA ASP A 85 -0.79 -24.74 9.51
C ASP A 85 -2.01 -25.49 8.97
N PHE A 86 -1.88 -25.98 7.74
CA PHE A 86 -2.93 -26.77 7.09
C PHE A 86 -3.00 -28.23 7.59
N ASP A 87 -1.98 -28.73 8.29
CA ASP A 87 -1.99 -30.10 8.81
C ASP A 87 -2.97 -30.21 10.00
N HIS A 88 -3.17 -29.11 10.72
CA HIS A 88 -4.19 -28.97 11.76
C HIS A 88 -5.62 -28.83 11.20
N ALA A 89 -5.78 -28.23 10.02
CA ALA A 89 -7.08 -27.96 9.40
C ALA A 89 -7.50 -29.05 8.41
N ARG A 90 -7.73 -30.27 8.91
CA ARG A 90 -8.14 -31.43 8.09
C ARG A 90 -9.41 -31.11 7.29
N GLY A 91 -9.30 -31.11 5.96
CA GLY A 91 -10.40 -30.83 5.03
C GLY A 91 -10.29 -29.50 4.27
N LEU A 92 -9.38 -28.61 4.66
CA LEU A 92 -9.13 -27.37 3.93
C LEU A 92 -8.15 -27.60 2.77
N LYS A 93 -8.58 -27.31 1.55
CA LYS A 93 -7.71 -27.43 0.37
C LYS A 93 -6.78 -26.22 0.27
N ARG A 94 -5.46 -26.44 0.25
CA ARG A 94 -4.43 -25.39 0.10
C ARG A 94 -4.68 -24.55 -1.15
N ASP A 95 -5.02 -25.19 -2.27
CA ASP A 95 -5.29 -24.51 -3.54
C ASP A 95 -6.44 -23.51 -3.45
N THR A 96 -7.50 -23.84 -2.70
CA THR A 96 -8.63 -22.93 -2.50
C THR A 96 -8.21 -21.70 -1.70
N ILE A 97 -7.41 -21.86 -0.64
CA ILE A 97 -6.90 -20.72 0.13
C ILE A 97 -5.92 -19.88 -0.69
N ALA A 98 -5.05 -20.52 -1.48
CA ALA A 98 -4.14 -19.82 -2.38
C ALA A 98 -4.92 -19.00 -3.42
N HIS A 99 -5.99 -19.57 -3.99
CA HIS A 99 -6.88 -18.85 -4.90
C HIS A 99 -7.57 -17.68 -4.21
N LEU A 100 -8.13 -17.85 -3.00
CA LEU A 100 -8.69 -16.72 -2.24
C LEU A 100 -7.64 -15.62 -1.95
N GLY A 101 -6.37 -16.00 -1.78
CA GLY A 101 -5.25 -15.08 -1.60
C GLY A 101 -4.95 -14.19 -2.80
N THR A 102 -5.46 -14.51 -3.99
CA THR A 102 -5.40 -13.64 -5.19
C THR A 102 -6.39 -12.47 -5.10
N LEU A 103 -7.37 -12.55 -4.19
CA LEU A 103 -8.42 -11.57 -3.97
C LEU A 103 -9.42 -11.42 -5.12
N ASP A 104 -9.51 -12.39 -6.04
CA ASP A 104 -10.48 -12.38 -7.13
C ASP A 104 -11.92 -12.17 -6.63
N PHE A 105 -12.26 -12.73 -5.46
CA PHE A 105 -13.57 -12.54 -4.81
C PHE A 105 -13.87 -11.06 -4.48
N VAL A 106 -12.85 -10.24 -4.17
CA VAL A 106 -13.02 -8.81 -3.90
C VAL A 106 -13.42 -8.08 -5.19
N THR A 107 -12.76 -8.42 -6.30
CA THR A 107 -13.07 -7.85 -7.63
C THR A 107 -14.44 -8.30 -8.11
N ALA A 108 -14.78 -9.57 -7.92
CA ALA A 108 -16.08 -10.16 -8.25
C ALA A 108 -17.22 -9.67 -7.34
N ARG A 109 -16.89 -9.03 -6.20
CA ARG A 109 -17.84 -8.62 -5.15
C ARG A 109 -18.55 -9.81 -4.49
N ASP A 110 -17.85 -10.92 -4.39
CA ASP A 110 -18.32 -12.15 -3.75
C ASP A 110 -17.98 -12.17 -2.25
N ASN A 111 -18.75 -12.94 -1.50
CA ASN A 111 -18.55 -13.12 -0.07
C ASN A 111 -17.83 -14.43 0.22
N VAL A 112 -16.82 -14.38 1.08
CA VAL A 112 -16.10 -15.55 1.59
C VAL A 112 -16.54 -15.81 3.02
N VAL A 113 -17.08 -17.00 3.29
CA VAL A 113 -17.54 -17.40 4.62
C VAL A 113 -16.80 -18.66 5.06
N PHE A 114 -16.10 -18.57 6.19
CA PHE A 114 -15.43 -19.72 6.81
C PHE A 114 -16.37 -20.41 7.82
N LEU A 115 -16.65 -21.69 7.58
CA LEU A 115 -17.51 -22.52 8.44
C LEU A 115 -16.69 -23.64 9.07
N GLY A 116 -16.95 -23.94 10.35
CA GLY A 116 -16.35 -25.08 11.03
C GLY A 116 -16.21 -24.90 12.55
N PRO A 117 -15.82 -25.95 13.28
CA PRO A 117 -15.67 -25.95 14.74
C PRO A 117 -14.75 -24.83 15.26
N PRO A 118 -14.91 -24.35 16.50
CA PRO A 118 -13.97 -23.39 17.09
C PRO A 118 -12.54 -23.94 17.09
N GLY A 119 -11.54 -23.06 17.00
CA GLY A 119 -10.12 -23.45 17.01
C GLY A 119 -9.52 -23.86 15.66
N THR A 120 -10.30 -24.00 14.58
CA THR A 120 -9.80 -24.43 13.26
C THR A 120 -9.09 -23.35 12.43
N GLY A 121 -8.70 -22.22 13.04
CA GLY A 121 -7.93 -21.17 12.36
C GLY A 121 -8.73 -20.27 11.40
N LYS A 122 -10.07 -20.26 11.45
CA LYS A 122 -10.91 -19.35 10.64
C LYS A 122 -10.52 -17.87 10.75
N THR A 123 -10.28 -17.41 11.98
CA THR A 123 -9.85 -16.02 12.24
C THR A 123 -8.46 -15.75 11.66
N HIS A 124 -7.55 -16.74 11.68
CA HIS A 124 -6.24 -16.63 11.04
C HIS A 124 -6.41 -16.43 9.53
N LEU A 125 -7.19 -17.29 8.87
CA LEU A 125 -7.44 -17.19 7.42
C LEU A 125 -8.08 -15.85 7.04
N ALA A 126 -9.07 -15.39 7.82
CA ALA A 126 -9.70 -14.09 7.62
C ALA A 126 -8.70 -12.94 7.75
N ILE A 127 -7.80 -12.98 8.75
CA ILE A 127 -6.73 -12.00 8.92
C ILE A 127 -5.74 -12.10 7.76
N GLY A 128 -5.33 -13.29 7.35
CA GLY A 128 -4.38 -13.49 6.24
C GLY A 128 -4.88 -12.93 4.93
N LEU A 129 -6.14 -13.20 4.58
CA LEU A 129 -6.81 -12.60 3.41
C LEU A 129 -6.91 -11.08 3.54
N ALA A 130 -7.26 -10.58 4.73
CA ALA A 130 -7.34 -9.15 4.99
C ALA A 130 -5.97 -8.45 4.90
N LEU A 131 -4.88 -9.09 5.31
CA LEU A 131 -3.51 -8.58 5.13
C LEU A 131 -3.16 -8.50 3.66
N ARG A 132 -3.48 -9.53 2.86
CA ARG A 132 -3.29 -9.51 1.40
C ARG A 132 -4.10 -8.39 0.75
N ALA A 133 -5.36 -8.20 1.14
CA ALA A 133 -6.20 -7.10 0.66
C ALA A 133 -5.61 -5.73 1.03
N CYS A 134 -5.16 -5.59 2.29
CA CYS A 134 -4.46 -4.41 2.73
C CYS A 134 -3.16 -4.19 1.96
N GLN A 135 -2.43 -5.19 1.48
CA GLN A 135 -1.23 -4.99 0.66
C GLN A 135 -1.60 -4.59 -0.78
N ALA A 136 -2.63 -5.22 -1.36
CA ALA A 136 -3.07 -5.04 -2.74
C ALA A 136 -3.76 -3.70 -3.05
N GLY A 137 -3.98 -2.83 -2.07
CA GLY A 137 -4.60 -1.51 -2.31
C GLY A 137 -5.87 -1.28 -1.52
N HIS A 138 -6.49 -2.33 -0.97
CA HIS A 138 -7.83 -2.25 -0.44
C HIS A 138 -7.86 -1.71 0.99
N ARG A 139 -8.84 -0.86 1.26
CA ARG A 139 -9.18 -0.46 2.62
C ARG A 139 -9.97 -1.58 3.28
N VAL A 140 -9.49 -2.05 4.44
CA VAL A 140 -10.13 -3.13 5.19
C VAL A 140 -10.62 -2.61 6.53
N LEU A 141 -11.77 -3.09 6.95
CA LEU A 141 -12.28 -2.96 8.32
C LEU A 141 -12.40 -4.37 8.91
N PHE A 142 -11.92 -4.52 10.14
CA PHE A 142 -12.02 -5.77 10.89
C PHE A 142 -12.80 -5.52 12.18
N ALA A 143 -13.72 -6.42 12.49
CA ALA A 143 -14.54 -6.38 13.70
C ALA A 143 -15.19 -7.74 13.94
N THR A 144 -15.51 -8.01 15.20
CA THR A 144 -16.40 -9.09 15.61
C THR A 144 -17.83 -8.82 15.11
N ALA A 145 -18.65 -9.87 15.06
CA ALA A 145 -20.06 -9.72 14.67
C ALA A 145 -20.81 -8.72 15.57
N ALA A 146 -20.55 -8.74 16.89
CA ALA A 146 -21.16 -7.81 17.83
C ALA A 146 -20.76 -6.34 17.55
N GLU A 147 -19.48 -6.09 17.24
CA GLU A 147 -19.01 -4.76 16.85
C GLU A 147 -19.65 -4.29 15.54
N TRP A 148 -19.88 -5.19 14.58
CA TRP A 148 -20.55 -4.84 13.34
C TRP A 148 -22.01 -4.46 13.54
N VAL A 149 -22.74 -5.17 14.41
CA VAL A 149 -24.11 -4.79 14.79
C VAL A 149 -24.13 -3.37 15.35
N ALA A 150 -23.20 -3.03 16.26
CA ALA A 150 -23.11 -1.69 16.83
C ALA A 150 -22.72 -0.59 15.83
N ARG A 151 -21.97 -0.92 14.77
CA ARG A 151 -21.53 0.04 13.74
C ARG A 151 -22.55 0.27 12.63
N LEU A 152 -23.44 -0.69 12.41
CA LEU A 152 -24.40 -0.70 11.31
C LEU A 152 -25.84 -0.43 11.79
N ALA A 153 -26.09 -0.42 13.10
CA ALA A 153 -27.32 0.07 13.72
C ALA A 153 -27.42 1.59 13.63
#